data_AF-A0A6G3WME7-F1
#
_entry.id   AF-A0A6G3WME7-F1
#
_cell.length_a   1.000
_cell.length_b   1.000
_cell.length_c   1.000
_cell.angle_alpha   90.00
_cell.angle_beta   90.00
_cell.angle_gamma   90.00
#
_symmetry.space_group_name_H-M   'P 1'
#
loop_
_entity.id
_entity.type
_entity.pdbx_description
1 polymer ?
#
loop_
_entity_poly.entity_id
_entity_poly.type
_entity_poly.pdbx_seq_one_letter_code
_entity_poly.pdbx_strand_id
1 'polypeptide(L)' 'ESNVLQGIGLWLPSGPEDYVIPDLAIVDADFDEHLIENNCYDPACFRLVLEVTSGNYQTDLRHKVAAYAQAKIPVYVI' A
#
# COMPACT_ATOMS: atom_id res chain seq x y z
N GLU A 1 5.38 15.42 9.06
CA GLU A 1 6.14 14.28 9.64
C GLU A 1 5.64 12.99 9.02
N SER A 2 6.15 11.81 9.40
CA SER A 2 5.73 10.52 8.81
C SER A 2 5.50 9.45 9.88
N ASN A 3 4.58 8.52 9.61
CA ASN A 3 4.28 7.37 10.47
C ASN A 3 4.74 6.06 9.82
N VAL A 4 5.12 5.09 10.66
CA VAL A 4 5.46 3.72 10.23
C VAL A 4 4.38 2.78 10.74
N LEU A 5 3.65 2.13 9.83
CA LEU A 5 2.46 1.34 10.14
C LEU A 5 2.55 -0.05 9.50
N GLN A 6 1.88 -1.02 10.13
CA GLN A 6 1.69 -2.37 9.60
C GLN A 6 0.21 -2.63 9.39
N GLY A 7 -0.15 -3.48 8.42
CA GLY A 7 -1.55 -3.90 8.23
C GLY A 7 -2.50 -2.77 7.81
N ILE A 8 -1.96 -1.69 7.23
CA ILE A 8 -2.75 -0.55 6.75
C ILE A 8 -3.26 -0.82 5.33
N GLY A 9 -4.54 -0.57 5.07
CA GLY A 9 -5.13 -0.76 3.74
C GLY A 9 -4.76 0.37 2.77
N LEU A 10 -4.33 0.01 1.56
CA LEU A 10 -4.04 0.93 0.45
C LEU A 10 -5.09 0.72 -0.64
N TRP A 11 -5.83 1.78 -0.96
CA TRP A 11 -6.85 1.75 -2.00
C TRP A 11 -6.23 1.74 -3.39
N LEU A 12 -6.68 0.87 -4.30
CA LEU A 12 -6.13 0.79 -5.65
C LEU A 12 -7.01 1.53 -6.68
N PRO A 13 -6.39 2.18 -7.68
CA PRO A 13 -7.12 2.91 -8.72
C PRO A 13 -7.79 2.00 -9.77
N SER A 14 -7.58 0.68 -9.72
CA SER A 14 -8.04 -0.30 -10.70
C SER A 14 -9.52 -0.70 -10.57
N GLY A 15 -10.19 -0.37 -9.47
CA GLY A 15 -11.63 -0.60 -9.32
C GLY A 15 -12.15 -0.36 -7.89
N PRO A 16 -13.48 -0.24 -7.72
CA PRO A 16 -14.14 0.12 -6.46
C PRO A 16 -14.09 -0.96 -5.36
N GLU A 17 -13.43 -2.09 -5.59
CA GLU A 17 -13.25 -3.16 -4.59
C GLU A 17 -11.78 -3.61 -4.51
N ASP A 18 -10.86 -2.86 -5.12
CA ASP A 18 -9.47 -3.28 -5.25
C ASP A 18 -8.59 -2.55 -4.22
N TYR A 19 -7.94 -3.32 -3.35
CA TYR A 19 -7.05 -2.80 -2.32
C TYR A 19 -5.95 -3.82 -2.00
N VAL A 20 -4.86 -3.33 -1.43
CA VAL A 20 -3.77 -4.17 -0.92
C VAL A 20 -3.41 -3.77 0.50
N ILE A 21 -2.88 -4.73 1.25
CA ILE A 21 -2.39 -4.50 2.61
C ILE A 21 -0.90 -4.83 2.60
N PRO A 22 0.00 -3.83 2.56
CA PRO A 22 1.43 -4.06 2.74
C PRO A 22 1.77 -4.53 4.17
N ASP A 23 2.85 -5.31 4.29
CA ASP A 23 3.36 -5.75 5.60
C ASP A 23 3.84 -4.57 6.44
N LEU A 24 4.42 -3.55 5.79
CA LEU A 24 4.83 -2.31 6.42
C LEU A 24 4.72 -1.13 5.43
N ALA A 25 4.34 0.03 5.94
CA ALA A 25 4.25 1.26 5.15
C ALA A 25 4.83 2.46 5.91
N ILE A 26 5.42 3.38 5.16
CA ILE A 26 5.69 4.75 5.61
C ILE A 26 4.63 5.64 4.97
N VAL A 27 3.87 6.35 5.81
CA VAL A 27 2.80 7.27 5.38
C VAL A 27 3.02 8.66 5.94
N ASP A 28 2.34 9.65 5.37
CA ASP A 28 2.29 11.00 5.92
C ASP A 28 1.64 11.01 7.32
N ALA A 29 1.99 11.97 8.16
CA ALA A 29 1.52 12.02 9.56
C ALA A 29 0.00 12.21 9.70
N ASP A 30 -0.62 12.83 8.69
CA ASP A 30 -2.05 13.14 8.54
C ASP A 30 -2.80 12.09 7.70
N PHE A 31 -2.24 10.89 7.54
CA PHE A 31 -2.85 9.81 6.75
C PHE A 31 -4.30 9.49 7.17
N ASP A 32 -4.70 9.76 8.42
CA ASP A 32 -6.06 9.54 8.91
C ASP A 32 -7.10 10.43 8.23
N GLU A 33 -6.69 11.58 7.69
CA GLU A 33 -7.53 12.46 6.86
C GLU A 33 -7.75 11.90 5.44
N HIS A 34 -6.99 10.87 5.05
CA HIS A 34 -7.02 10.25 3.71
C HIS A 34 -7.81 8.93 3.65
N LEU A 35 -8.67 8.65 4.63
CA LEU A 35 -9.53 7.46 4.63
C LEU A 35 -10.56 7.53 3.48
N ILE A 36 -10.60 6.50 2.63
CA ILE A 36 -11.57 6.38 1.54
C ILE A 36 -12.74 5.48 1.98
N GLU A 37 -12.58 4.16 1.86
CA GLU A 37 -13.57 3.16 2.25
C GLU A 37 -12.89 1.83 2.59
N ASN A 38 -13.62 0.87 3.17
CA ASN A 38 -13.09 -0.45 3.56
C ASN A 38 -11.82 -0.39 4.44
N ASN A 39 -11.70 0.65 5.28
CA ASN A 39 -10.50 0.92 6.09
C ASN A 39 -9.21 1.04 5.26
N CYS A 40 -9.34 1.55 4.03
CA CYS A 40 -8.25 1.78 3.10
C CYS A 40 -8.06 3.28 2.85
N TYR A 41 -6.81 3.66 2.64
CA TYR A 41 -6.38 5.05 2.53
C TYR A 41 -5.93 5.38 1.10
N ASP A 42 -6.05 6.65 0.74
CA ASP A 42 -5.61 7.18 -0.56
C ASP A 42 -4.10 6.92 -0.76
N PRO A 43 -3.67 6.33 -1.92
CA PRO A 43 -2.26 6.19 -2.28
C PRO A 43 -1.41 7.44 -2.10
N ALA A 44 -1.99 8.64 -2.19
CA ALA A 44 -1.29 9.91 -2.07
C ALA A 44 -0.57 10.09 -0.72
N CYS A 45 -1.06 9.47 0.36
CA CYS A 45 -0.42 9.55 1.68
C CYS A 45 0.72 8.53 1.87
N PHE A 46 0.94 7.60 0.94
CA PHE A 46 1.97 6.57 1.05
C PHE A 46 3.29 7.04 0.43
N ARG A 47 4.38 6.88 1.19
CA ARG A 47 5.75 7.22 0.77
C ARG A 47 6.60 5.99 0.48
N LEU A 48 6.38 4.92 1.24
CA LEU A 48 7.04 3.64 1.05
C LEU A 48 6.10 2.50 1.42
N VAL A 49 6.15 1.40 0.67
CA VAL A 49 5.57 0.10 1.07
C VAL A 49 6.66 -0.97 1.10
N LEU A 50 6.54 -1.91 2.02
CA LEU A 50 7.44 -3.04 2.17
C LEU A 50 6.62 -4.32 2.29
N GLU A 51 7.05 -5.31 1.54
CA GLU A 51 6.56 -6.68 1.55
C GLU A 51 7.67 -7.60 2.05
N VAL A 52 7.32 -8.61 2.85
CA VAL A 52 8.25 -9.65 3.30
C VAL A 52 7.87 -10.94 2.59
N THR A 53 8.69 -11.37 1.63
CA THR A 53 8.40 -12.59 0.88
C THR A 53 8.34 -13.83 1.79
N SER A 54 7.27 -14.60 1.63
CA SER A 54 7.14 -15.94 2.20
C SER A 54 7.32 -17.01 1.11
N GLY A 55 7.13 -18.28 1.46
CA GLY A 55 7.23 -19.40 0.50
C GLY A 55 6.29 -19.30 -0.72
N ASN A 56 5.32 -18.37 -0.74
CA ASN A 56 4.32 -18.19 -1.80
C ASN A 56 4.65 -17.02 -2.78
N TYR A 57 5.94 -16.84 -3.08
CA TYR A 57 6.54 -15.71 -3.81
C TYR A 57 5.91 -15.31 -5.18
N GLN A 58 5.17 -16.21 -5.85
CA GLN A 58 4.62 -15.89 -7.18
C GLN A 58 3.50 -14.84 -7.12
N THR A 59 2.70 -14.82 -6.05
CA THR A 59 1.58 -13.88 -5.89
C THR A 59 2.08 -12.52 -5.39
N ASP A 60 3.06 -12.52 -4.49
CA ASP A 60 3.62 -11.30 -3.89
C ASP A 60 4.43 -10.47 -4.91
N LEU A 61 5.19 -11.11 -5.80
CA LEU A 61 6.16 -10.40 -6.65
C LEU A 61 5.58 -9.80 -7.94
N ARG A 62 4.50 -10.33 -8.50
CA ARG A 62 3.99 -9.88 -9.81
C ARG A 62 2.77 -8.98 -9.73
N HIS A 63 1.79 -9.33 -8.91
CA HIS A 63 0.55 -8.57 -8.85
C HIS A 63 0.70 -7.31 -8.00
N LYS A 64 1.35 -7.41 -6.84
CA LYS A 64 1.53 -6.25 -5.95
C LYS A 64 2.45 -5.17 -6.55
N VAL A 65 3.53 -5.56 -7.24
CA VAL A 65 4.42 -4.60 -7.92
C VAL A 65 3.67 -3.78 -8.97
N ALA A 66 2.84 -4.43 -9.80
CA ALA A 66 2.02 -3.72 -10.77
C ALA A 66 0.99 -2.80 -10.09
N ALA A 67 0.37 -3.26 -9.00
CA ALA A 67 -0.57 -2.47 -8.23
C ALA A 67 0.09 -1.21 -7.62
N TYR A 68 1.25 -1.34 -6.98
CA TYR A 68 1.99 -0.20 -6.41
C TYR A 68 2.46 0.79 -7.47
N ALA A 69 2.89 0.30 -8.64
CA ALA A 69 3.23 1.16 -9.76
C ALA A 69 2.01 1.94 -10.28
N GLN A 70 0.85 1.30 -10.42
CA GLN A 70 -0.39 1.96 -10.83
C GLN A 70 -0.88 2.98 -9.79
N ALA A 71 -0.74 2.66 -8.50
CA ALA A 71 -1.02 3.56 -7.39
C ALA A 71 0.03 4.67 -7.21
N LYS A 72 1.09 4.68 -8.04
CA LYS A 72 2.17 5.68 -8.04
C LYS A 72 2.91 5.79 -6.70
N ILE A 73 3.07 4.66 -6.01
CA ILE A 73 3.80 4.62 -4.74
C ILE A 73 5.28 4.96 -4.99
N PRO A 74 5.87 5.95 -4.29
CA PRO A 74 7.21 6.43 -4.61
C PRO A 74 8.31 5.37 -4.42
N VAL A 75 8.19 4.53 -3.39
CA VAL A 75 9.15 3.48 -3.06
C VAL A 75 8.40 2.21 -2.68
N TYR A 76 8.81 1.07 -3.25
CA TYR A 76 8.35 -0.24 -2.80
C TYR A 76 9.54 -1.18 -2.64
N VAL A 77 9.54 -1.96 -1.56
CA VAL A 77 10.58 -2.93 -1.19
C VAL A 77 9.92 -4.30 -1.02
N ILE A 78 10.62 -5.36 -1.41
CA ILE A 78 10.15 -6.75 -1.30
C ILE A 78 11.25 -7.61 -0.69
#